data_AF-A0A2M7M5E8-F1
#
_entry.id   AF-A0A2M7M5E8-F1
#
_cell.length_a   1.000
_cell.length_b   1.000
_cell.length_c   1.000
_cell.angle_alpha   90.00
_cell.angle_beta   90.00
_cell.angle_gamma   90.00
#
_symmetry.space_group_name_H-M   'P 1'
#
loop_
_entity.id
_entity.type
_entity.pdbx_description
1 polymer ?
#
loop_
_entity_poly.entity_id
_entity_poly.type
_entity_poly.pdbx_seq_one_letter_code
_entity_poly.pdbx_strand_id
1 'polypeptide(L)' 'MKKECPNKEENKKDCTCTYEPCERKGICCECIAYHRSQGELPVCVKSN' A
#
# COMPACT_ATOMS: atom_id res chain seq x y z
N MET A 1 18.33 -3.11 6.31
CA MET A 1 17.93 -1.76 5.90
C MET A 1 16.69 -1.88 5.01
N LYS A 2 15.54 -1.31 5.41
CA LYS A 2 14.36 -1.32 4.52
C LYS A 2 14.72 -0.52 3.26
N LYS A 3 14.64 -1.16 2.09
CA LYS A 3 14.87 -0.51 0.81
C LYS A 3 13.73 0.49 0.58
N GLU A 4 14.06 1.70 0.14
CA GLU A 4 13.03 2.65 -0.31
C GLU A 4 12.29 2.07 -1.53
N CYS A 5 10.98 2.32 -1.61
CA CYS A 5 10.18 1.88 -2.74
C CYS A 5 10.39 2.85 -3.92
N PRO A 6 11.04 2.42 -5.03
CA PRO A 6 11.35 3.32 -6.14
C PRO A 6 10.09 3.86 -6.83
N ASN A 7 8.97 3.15 -6.72
CA ASN A 7 7.70 3.49 -7.36
C ASN A 7 6.70 4.14 -6.39
N LYS A 8 7.12 4.57 -5.18
CA LYS A 8 6.21 5.06 -4.14
C LYS A 8 5.27 6.16 -4.65
N GLU A 9 5.82 7.18 -5.30
CA GLU A 9 5.04 8.32 -5.77
C GLU A 9 4.14 7.96 -6.96
N GLU A 10 4.58 7.05 -7.85
CA GLU A 10 3.73 6.56 -8.94
C GLU A 10 2.57 5.73 -8.39
N ASN A 11 2.86 4.78 -7.50
CA ASN A 11 1.86 3.94 -6.86
C ASN A 11 0.85 4.75 -6.05
N LYS A 12 1.25 5.88 -5.44
CA LYS A 12 0.34 6.75 -4.68
C LYS A 12 -0.79 7.30 -5.55
N LYS A 13 -0.55 7.55 -6.84
CA LYS A 13 -1.56 8.05 -7.79
C LYS A 13 -2.72 7.05 -7.94
N ASP A 14 -2.40 5.77 -7.91
CA ASP A 14 -3.35 4.67 -8.09
C ASP A 14 -3.73 3.97 -6.77
N CYS A 15 -3.20 4.41 -5.63
CA CYS A 15 -3.41 3.73 -4.37
C CYS A 15 -4.80 4.02 -3.82
N THR A 16 -5.65 3.00 -3.81
CA THR A 16 -7.03 3.03 -3.32
C THR A 16 -7.16 2.81 -1.80
N CYS A 17 -6.06 2.85 -1.04
CA CYS A 17 -6.08 2.69 0.42
C CYS A 17 -6.87 3.85 1.06
N THR A 18 -7.93 3.51 1.79
CA THR A 18 -8.86 4.45 2.44
C THR A 18 -8.46 4.85 3.85
N TYR A 19 -7.47 4.19 4.44
CA TYR A 19 -6.96 4.55 5.76
C TYR A 19 -6.27 5.92 5.72
N GLU A 20 -6.66 6.82 6.62
CA GLU A 20 -6.04 8.14 6.77
C GLU A 20 -5.75 8.44 8.26
N PRO A 21 -4.50 8.79 8.62
CA PRO A 21 -3.30 8.79 7.78
C PRO A 21 -2.73 7.37 7.57
N CYS A 22 -2.41 6.98 6.32
CA CYS A 22 -1.71 5.72 6.02
C CYS A 22 -0.24 5.96 5.66
N GLU A 23 0.66 5.66 6.59
CA GLU A 23 2.12 5.79 6.38
C GLU A 23 2.67 4.90 5.26
N ARG A 24 1.90 3.86 4.89
CA ARG A 24 2.27 2.84 3.89
C ARG A 24 1.70 3.15 2.50
N LYS A 25 0.98 4.27 2.33
CA LYS A 25 0.34 4.64 1.06
C LYS A 25 1.38 4.78 -0.05
N GLY A 26 1.17 4.08 -1.17
CA GLY A 26 2.13 3.94 -2.28
C GLY A 26 3.21 2.86 -2.09
N ILE A 27 3.34 2.27 -0.90
CA ILE A 27 4.21 1.13 -0.64
C ILE A 27 3.33 -0.13 -0.57
N CYS A 28 2.82 -0.58 -1.72
CA CYS A 28 1.76 -1.60 -1.75
C CYS A 28 2.15 -2.90 -1.03
N CYS A 29 3.41 -3.35 -1.08
CA CYS A 29 3.84 -4.55 -0.35
C CYS A 29 3.69 -4.40 1.18
N GLU A 30 4.05 -3.24 1.74
CA GLU A 30 3.89 -2.96 3.17
C GLU A 30 2.42 -2.71 3.53
N CYS A 31 1.67 -2.01 2.67
CA CYS A 31 0.24 -1.78 2.84
C CYS A 31 -0.55 -3.10 2.86
N ILE A 32 -0.32 -3.99 1.89
CA ILE A 32 -0.95 -5.32 1.81
C ILE A 32 -0.59 -6.17 3.03
N ALA A 33 0.69 -6.24 3.40
CA ALA A 33 1.12 -7.02 4.56
C ALA A 33 0.47 -6.52 5.85
N TYR A 34 0.41 -5.20 6.03
CA TYR A 34 -0.26 -4.57 7.16
C TYR A 34 -1.75 -4.92 7.20
N HIS A 35 -2.53 -4.61 6.16
CA HIS A 35 -3.98 -4.85 6.17
C HIS A 35 -4.32 -6.35 6.31
N ARG A 36 -3.56 -7.24 5.65
CA ARG A 36 -3.72 -8.69 5.85
C ARG A 36 -3.47 -9.12 7.29
N SER A 37 -2.48 -8.53 7.97
CA SER A 37 -2.21 -8.83 9.39
C SER A 37 -3.33 -8.35 10.33
N GLN A 38 -4.14 -7.37 9.89
CA GLN A 38 -5.33 -6.89 10.59
C GLN A 38 -6.61 -7.64 10.20
N GLY A 39 -6.52 -8.66 9.34
CA GLY A 39 -7.70 -9.38 8.83
C GLY A 39 -8.51 -8.61 7.79
N GLU A 40 -7.95 -7.54 7.23
CA GLU A 40 -8.62 -6.69 6.26
C GLU A 40 -8.29 -7.10 4.82
N LEU A 41 -9.23 -6.84 3.90
CA LEU A 41 -9.02 -7.06 2.47
C LEU A 41 -8.17 -5.91 1.89
N PRO A 42 -6.94 -6.18 1.43
CA PRO A 42 -6.11 -5.13 0.86
C PRO A 42 -6.64 -4.71 -0.52
N VAL A 43 -6.96 -3.43 -0.66
CA VAL A 43 -7.45 -2.82 -1.91
C VAL A 43 -6.32 -2.37 -2.86
N CYS A 44 -5.05 -2.42 -2.43
CA CYS A 44 -3.87 -1.98 -3.22
C CYS A 44 -3.49 -2.91 -4.39
N VAL A 45 -4.29 -3.94 -4.70
CA VAL A 45 -4.00 -4.89 -5.78
C VAL A 45 -4.72 -4.43 -7.04
N LYS A 46 -3.99 -4.04 -8.09
CA LYS A 46 -4.59 -3.79 -9.41
C LYS A 46 -5.09 -5.13 -9.98
N SER A 47 -6.31 -5.13 -10.52
CA SER A 47 -6.92 -6.29 -11.19
C SER A 47 -6.69 -6.32 -12.70
N ASN A 48 -5.77 -5.52 -13.24
CA ASN A 48 -5.49 -5.42 -14.68
C ASN A 48 -4.00 -5.12 -14.95
#